data_AF-A0A7V8DDJ2-F1
#
_entry.id   AF-A0A7V8DDJ2-F1
#
_cell.length_a   1.000
_cell.length_b   1.000
_cell.length_c   1.000
_cell.angle_alpha   90.00
_cell.angle_beta   90.00
_cell.angle_gamma   90.00
#
_symmetry.space_group_name_H-M   'P 1'
#
loop_
_entity.id
_entity.type
_entity.pdbx_description
1 polymer ?
#
loop_
_entity_poly.entity_id
_entity_poly.type
_entity_poly.pdbx_seq_one_letter_code
_entity_poly.pdbx_strand_id
1 'polypeptide(L)'
;MIYLKSIKAHVSFLVTIPMGFATGMLAATIAVGGFIGVPSMIYLLGLPSLMASATELVVAFVMGLGGTIKFAWSGYVDIRLAMIILAGSLFGIQLGAIGTTYVKPYMIKVVMGVIMVMILVSRAFVVPVYMAELALIAPFTSETVTFLRDVSFAIMILALMIGAGIILWSLFKGMREHQARHEMMEEPTAAD
;
A
#
# COMPACT_ATOMS: atom_id res chain seq x y z
N MET A 1 -23.50 15.40 -7.52
CA MET A 1 -23.08 14.00 -7.70
C MET A 1 -22.03 13.96 -8.81
N ILE A 2 -21.01 13.11 -8.74
CA ILE A 2 -20.02 12.90 -9.81
C ILE A 2 -20.33 11.56 -10.48
N TYR A 3 -20.38 11.54 -11.81
CA TYR A 3 -20.46 10.27 -12.55
C TYR A 3 -19.07 9.65 -12.65
N LEU A 4 -18.88 8.47 -12.06
CA LEU A 4 -17.64 7.72 -12.15
C LEU A 4 -17.75 6.68 -13.26
N LYS A 5 -16.97 6.86 -14.34
CA LYS A 5 -16.88 5.90 -15.46
C LYS A 5 -16.42 4.51 -15.03
N SER A 6 -15.63 4.43 -13.95
CA SER A 6 -15.09 3.18 -13.39
C SER A 6 -16.17 2.23 -12.86
N ILE A 7 -17.22 2.77 -12.26
CA ILE A 7 -18.32 2.00 -11.63
C ILE A 7 -19.66 2.22 -12.34
N LYS A 8 -19.68 3.01 -13.42
CA LYS A 8 -20.89 3.41 -14.18
C LYS A 8 -22.01 3.93 -13.26
N ALA A 9 -21.65 4.64 -12.20
CA ALA A 9 -22.58 5.10 -11.16
C ALA A 9 -22.30 6.55 -10.74
N HIS A 10 -23.33 7.19 -10.18
CA HIS A 10 -23.23 8.52 -9.61
C HIS A 10 -22.86 8.43 -8.13
N VAL A 11 -21.74 9.04 -7.75
CA VAL A 11 -21.30 9.13 -6.34
C VAL A 11 -21.61 10.50 -5.77
N SER A 12 -22.06 10.54 -4.53
CA SER A 12 -22.36 11.78 -3.81
C SER A 12 -21.08 12.46 -3.33
N PHE A 13 -20.96 13.77 -3.57
CA PHE A 13 -19.88 14.61 -3.03
C PHE A 13 -19.83 14.54 -1.49
N LEU A 14 -21.00 14.37 -0.86
CA LEU A 14 -21.13 14.32 0.59
C LEU A 14 -20.38 13.13 1.21
N VAL A 15 -20.17 12.05 0.46
CA VAL A 15 -19.41 10.88 0.91
C VAL A 15 -17.93 11.05 0.55
N THR A 16 -17.63 11.55 -0.65
CA THR A 16 -16.26 11.67 -1.15
C THR A 16 -15.42 12.70 -0.39
N ILE A 17 -15.99 13.84 -0.01
CA ILE A 17 -15.26 14.93 0.68
C ILE A 17 -14.72 14.47 2.05
N PRO A 18 -15.54 14.01 3.01
CA PRO A 18 -15.04 13.60 4.31
C PRO A 18 -14.10 12.40 4.22
N MET A 19 -14.36 11.48 3.30
CA MET A 19 -13.48 10.35 3.02
C MET A 19 -12.10 10.84 2.54
N GLY A 20 -12.05 11.66 1.50
CA GLY A 20 -10.80 12.21 0.95
C GLY A 20 -10.05 13.11 1.94
N PHE A 21 -10.79 13.85 2.77
CA PHE A 21 -10.20 14.66 3.83
C PHE A 21 -9.56 13.79 4.91
N ALA A 22 -10.24 12.74 5.38
CA ALA A 22 -9.70 11.82 6.37
C ALA A 22 -8.47 11.08 5.84
N THR A 23 -8.52 10.60 4.59
CA THR A 23 -7.39 9.90 3.97
C THR A 23 -6.19 10.83 3.78
N GLY A 24 -6.43 12.04 3.28
CA GLY A 24 -5.40 13.06 3.13
C GLY A 24 -4.79 13.51 4.47
N MET A 25 -5.61 13.70 5.50
CA MET A 25 -5.12 14.05 6.83
C MET A 25 -4.21 12.95 7.41
N LEU A 26 -4.60 11.68 7.28
CA LEU A 26 -3.81 10.55 7.78
C LEU A 26 -2.56 10.30 6.95
N ALA A 27 -2.60 10.49 5.63
CA ALA A 27 -1.40 10.44 4.81
C ALA A 27 -0.44 11.59 5.15
N ALA A 28 -0.92 12.79 5.48
CA ALA A 28 -0.07 13.94 5.74
C ALA A 28 0.62 13.86 7.11
N THR A 29 -0.03 13.25 8.10
CA THR A 29 0.45 13.22 9.49
C THR A 29 1.33 12.01 9.78
N ILE A 30 0.89 10.81 9.38
CA ILE A 30 1.54 9.54 9.74
C ILE A 30 1.96 8.71 8.52
N ALA A 31 1.71 9.21 7.30
CA ALA A 31 1.95 8.47 6.05
C ALA A 31 1.17 7.14 5.94
N VAL A 32 -0.04 7.08 6.52
CA VAL A 32 -0.90 5.87 6.55
C VAL A 32 -2.19 6.05 5.73
N GLY A 33 -2.33 7.13 4.94
CA GLY A 33 -3.58 7.44 4.25
C GLY A 33 -4.09 6.33 3.34
N GLY A 34 -3.21 5.61 2.64
CA GLY A 34 -3.60 4.49 1.77
C GLY A 34 -4.20 3.29 2.50
N PHE A 35 -3.93 3.13 3.80
CA PHE A 35 -4.56 2.08 4.60
C PHE A 35 -6.05 2.32 4.79
N ILE A 36 -6.47 3.57 4.80
CA ILE A 36 -7.89 3.94 4.88
C ILE A 36 -8.44 4.23 3.49
N GLY A 37 -7.68 4.92 2.63
CA GLY A 37 -8.10 5.36 1.31
C GLY A 37 -8.46 4.23 0.38
N VAL A 38 -7.59 3.23 0.24
CA VAL A 38 -7.83 2.11 -0.68
C VAL A 38 -9.05 1.28 -0.25
N PRO A 39 -9.19 0.82 1.01
CA PRO A 39 -10.40 0.11 1.44
C PRO A 39 -11.65 0.97 1.35
N SER A 40 -11.59 2.26 1.69
CA SER A 40 -12.75 3.15 1.58
C SER A 40 -13.24 3.25 0.13
N MET A 41 -12.32 3.40 -0.82
CA MET A 41 -12.65 3.41 -2.25
C MET A 41 -13.24 2.06 -2.73
N ILE A 42 -12.71 0.93 -2.26
CA ILE A 42 -13.21 -0.39 -2.67
C ILE A 42 -14.58 -0.69 -2.06
N TYR A 43 -14.76 -0.45 -0.76
CA TYR A 43 -15.94 -0.90 -0.02
C TYR A 43 -17.05 0.16 0.06
N LEU A 44 -16.73 1.45 0.15
CA LEU A 44 -17.74 2.51 0.19
C LEU A 44 -18.16 2.95 -1.21
N LEU A 45 -17.20 3.05 -2.14
CA LEU A 45 -17.46 3.51 -3.51
C LEU A 45 -17.62 2.37 -4.52
N GLY A 46 -17.28 1.13 -4.15
CA GLY A 46 -17.37 -0.02 -5.06
C GLY A 46 -16.32 -0.02 -6.17
N LEU A 47 -15.22 0.73 -6.02
CA LEU A 47 -14.19 0.82 -7.05
C LEU A 47 -13.42 -0.51 -7.19
N PRO A 48 -13.07 -0.91 -8.44
CA PRO A 48 -12.17 -2.04 -8.65
C PRO A 48 -10.85 -1.85 -7.90
N SER A 49 -10.28 -2.94 -7.35
CA SER A 49 -9.05 -2.88 -6.53
C SER A 49 -7.88 -2.21 -7.23
N LEU A 50 -7.70 -2.51 -8.53
CA LEU A 50 -6.63 -1.92 -9.33
C LEU A 50 -6.81 -0.39 -9.48
N MET A 51 -8.04 0.07 -9.68
CA MET A 51 -8.33 1.50 -9.81
C MET A 51 -8.18 2.23 -8.48
N ALA A 52 -8.70 1.68 -7.38
CA ALA A 52 -8.56 2.26 -6.05
C ALA A 52 -7.07 2.40 -5.65
N SER A 53 -6.27 1.37 -5.89
CA SER A 53 -4.82 1.41 -5.63
C SER A 53 -4.08 2.41 -6.52
N ALA A 54 -4.48 2.53 -7.80
CA ALA A 54 -3.88 3.50 -8.71
C ALA A 54 -4.23 4.95 -8.32
N THR A 55 -5.47 5.21 -7.91
CA THR A 55 -5.89 6.53 -7.40
C THR A 55 -5.11 6.90 -6.15
N GLU A 56 -4.92 5.96 -5.21
CA GLU A 56 -4.11 6.22 -4.02
C GLU A 56 -2.65 6.56 -4.35
N LEU A 57 -2.06 5.92 -5.37
CA LEU A 57 -0.70 6.27 -5.80
C LEU A 57 -0.60 7.72 -6.28
N VAL A 58 -1.62 8.22 -6.99
CA VAL A 58 -1.70 9.62 -7.41
C VAL A 58 -1.83 10.55 -6.20
N VAL A 59 -2.66 10.18 -5.22
CA VAL A 59 -2.81 10.96 -3.97
C VAL A 59 -1.47 11.03 -3.24
N ALA A 60 -0.80 9.89 -3.04
CA ALA A 60 0.51 9.82 -2.41
C ALA A 60 1.57 10.65 -3.16
N PHE A 61 1.54 10.64 -4.50
CA PHE A 61 2.43 11.47 -5.31
C PHE A 61 2.21 12.97 -5.09
N VAL A 62 0.97 13.45 -5.18
CA VAL A 62 0.63 14.87 -4.99
C VAL A 62 1.02 15.34 -3.59
N MET A 63 0.72 14.52 -2.58
CA MET A 63 1.07 14.80 -1.19
C MET A 63 2.59 14.79 -0.95
N GLY A 64 3.29 13.81 -1.49
CA GLY A 64 4.75 13.71 -1.41
C GLY A 64 5.44 14.88 -2.08
N LEU A 65 4.94 15.32 -3.24
CA LEU A 65 5.46 16.50 -3.95
C LEU A 65 5.26 17.78 -3.12
N GLY A 66 4.07 18.00 -2.59
CA GLY A 66 3.79 19.15 -1.72
C GLY A 66 4.65 19.15 -0.44
N GLY A 67 4.79 17.99 0.20
CA GLY A 67 5.66 17.82 1.36
C GLY A 67 7.12 18.11 1.03
N THR A 68 7.63 17.56 -0.08
CA THR A 68 9.01 17.76 -0.52
C THR A 68 9.30 19.24 -0.77
N ILE A 69 8.43 19.96 -1.48
CA ILE A 69 8.62 21.41 -1.73
C ILE A 69 8.66 22.18 -0.42
N LYS A 70 7.73 21.91 0.50
CA LYS A 70 7.67 22.58 1.81
C LYS A 70 8.95 22.34 2.62
N PHE A 71 9.41 21.09 2.72
CA PHE A 71 10.63 20.77 3.45
C PHE A 71 11.88 21.30 2.74
N ALA A 72 11.90 21.34 1.41
CA ALA A 72 12.99 21.91 0.62
C ALA A 72 13.14 23.41 0.87
N TRP A 73 12.03 24.17 0.90
CA TRP A 73 12.06 25.59 1.28
C TRP A 73 12.57 25.83 2.70
N SER A 74 12.38 24.86 3.58
CA SER A 74 12.85 24.93 4.96
C SER A 74 14.30 24.44 5.13
N GLY A 75 14.98 24.01 4.05
CA GLY A 75 16.36 23.52 4.09
C GLY A 75 16.54 22.12 4.70
N TYR A 76 15.45 21.35 4.90
CA TYR A 76 15.51 20.03 5.54
C TYR A 76 15.69 18.86 4.55
N VAL A 77 15.87 19.14 3.26
CA VAL A 77 15.99 18.10 2.23
C VAL A 77 17.46 17.87 1.87
N ASP A 78 17.99 16.71 2.25
CA ASP A 78 19.28 16.23 1.77
C ASP A 78 19.10 15.58 0.38
N ILE A 79 19.58 16.27 -0.66
CA ILE A 79 19.46 15.80 -2.04
C ILE A 79 20.27 14.52 -2.29
N ARG A 80 21.40 14.33 -1.59
CA ARG A 80 22.24 13.15 -1.76
C ARG A 80 21.53 11.92 -1.21
N LEU A 81 20.95 12.03 -0.02
CA LEU A 81 20.18 10.94 0.58
C LEU A 81 18.92 10.65 -0.23
N ALA A 82 18.22 11.69 -0.71
CA ALA A 82 17.06 11.54 -1.57
C ALA A 82 17.39 10.78 -2.86
N MET A 83 18.50 11.09 -3.53
CA MET A 83 18.91 10.41 -4.76
C MET A 83 19.23 8.93 -4.53
N ILE A 84 19.86 8.58 -3.39
CA ILE A 84 20.13 7.16 -3.04
C ILE A 84 18.83 6.40 -2.85
N ILE A 85 17.86 6.98 -2.13
CA ILE A 85 16.55 6.36 -1.90
C ILE A 85 15.77 6.22 -3.23
N LEU A 86 15.80 7.25 -4.09
CA LEU A 86 15.14 7.21 -5.39
C LEU A 86 15.76 6.14 -6.31
N ALA A 87 17.08 6.00 -6.31
CA ALA A 87 17.75 4.96 -7.08
C ALA A 87 17.31 3.54 -6.65
N GLY A 88 17.21 3.27 -5.35
CA GLY A 88 16.68 2.00 -4.84
C GLY A 88 15.20 1.80 -5.19
N SER A 89 14.39 2.85 -5.07
CA SER A 89 12.96 2.82 -5.37
C SER A 89 12.69 2.55 -6.86
N LEU A 90 13.53 3.06 -7.76
CA LEU A 90 13.36 2.90 -9.21
C LEU A 90 13.35 1.42 -9.63
N PHE A 91 14.18 0.58 -8.99
CA PHE A 91 14.16 -0.88 -9.22
C PHE A 91 12.86 -1.52 -8.68
N GLY A 92 12.45 -1.14 -7.48
CA GLY A 92 11.24 -1.67 -6.85
C GLY A 92 9.96 -1.33 -7.62
N ILE A 93 9.85 -0.08 -8.10
CA ILE A 93 8.69 0.41 -8.87
C ILE A 93 8.55 -0.34 -10.19
N GLN A 94 9.65 -0.62 -10.89
CA GLN A 94 9.63 -1.37 -12.15
C GLN A 94 9.13 -2.81 -11.94
N LEU A 95 9.65 -3.49 -10.92
CA LEU A 95 9.19 -4.84 -10.54
C LEU A 95 7.70 -4.81 -10.14
N GLY A 96 7.28 -3.79 -9.40
CA GLY A 96 5.87 -3.60 -9.04
C GLY A 96 4.96 -3.37 -10.25
N ALA A 97 5.38 -2.52 -11.20
CA ALA A 97 4.62 -2.23 -12.41
C ALA A 97 4.42 -3.50 -13.26
N ILE A 98 5.48 -4.27 -13.48
CA ILE A 98 5.41 -5.58 -14.17
C ILE A 98 4.53 -6.55 -13.37
N GLY A 99 4.66 -6.56 -12.04
CA GLY A 99 3.80 -7.36 -11.16
C GLY A 99 2.32 -7.12 -11.42
N THR A 100 1.90 -5.87 -11.54
CA THR A 100 0.48 -5.53 -11.71
C THR A 100 -0.12 -5.92 -13.07
N THR A 101 0.67 -6.15 -14.11
CA THR A 101 0.16 -6.56 -15.43
C THR A 101 -0.13 -8.06 -15.51
N TYR A 102 0.62 -8.90 -14.79
CA TYR A 102 0.46 -10.37 -14.80
C TYR A 102 -0.41 -10.91 -13.67
N VAL A 103 -0.67 -10.12 -12.63
CA VAL A 103 -1.38 -10.57 -11.42
C VAL A 103 -2.88 -10.33 -11.52
N LYS A 104 -3.67 -11.35 -11.19
CA LYS A 104 -5.15 -11.28 -11.16
C LYS A 104 -5.62 -10.26 -10.10
N PRO A 105 -6.67 -9.44 -10.37
CA PRO A 105 -7.13 -8.40 -9.44
C PRO A 105 -7.50 -8.88 -8.03
N TYR A 106 -7.91 -10.14 -7.88
CA TYR A 106 -8.22 -10.72 -6.57
C TYR A 106 -6.97 -10.94 -5.72
N MET A 107 -5.84 -11.32 -6.33
CA MET A 107 -4.58 -11.53 -5.60
C MET A 107 -4.07 -10.23 -4.99
N ILE A 108 -4.26 -9.10 -5.68
CA ILE A 108 -3.95 -7.77 -5.15
C ILE A 108 -4.72 -7.51 -3.85
N LYS A 109 -6.00 -7.88 -3.80
CA LYS A 109 -6.82 -7.76 -2.57
C LYS A 109 -6.30 -8.65 -1.45
N VAL A 110 -5.89 -9.89 -1.78
CA VAL A 110 -5.35 -10.84 -0.79
C VAL A 110 -4.03 -10.32 -0.22
N VAL A 111 -3.08 -9.92 -1.06
CA VAL A 111 -1.79 -9.36 -0.63
C VAL A 111 -2.00 -8.15 0.28
N MET A 112 -2.82 -7.20 -0.15
CA MET A 112 -3.14 -6.00 0.62
C MET A 112 -3.77 -6.37 1.98
N GLY A 113 -4.76 -7.26 1.99
CA GLY A 113 -5.42 -7.70 3.22
C GLY A 113 -4.47 -8.40 4.20
N VAL A 114 -3.61 -9.29 3.71
CA VAL A 114 -2.61 -10.00 4.54
C VAL A 114 -1.64 -9.00 5.18
N ILE A 115 -1.08 -8.08 4.39
CA ILE A 115 -0.14 -7.07 4.89
C ILE A 115 -0.83 -6.14 5.89
N MET A 116 -2.06 -5.70 5.60
CA MET A 116 -2.83 -4.84 6.52
C MET A 116 -3.10 -5.52 7.86
N VAL A 117 -3.53 -6.78 7.86
CA VAL A 117 -3.80 -7.52 9.11
C VAL A 117 -2.50 -7.72 9.91
N MET A 118 -1.39 -8.05 9.26
CA MET A 118 -0.11 -8.20 9.97
C MET A 118 0.36 -6.87 10.58
N ILE A 119 0.20 -5.75 9.86
CA ILE A 119 0.55 -4.43 10.38
C ILE A 119 -0.38 -4.03 11.53
N LEU A 120 -1.68 -4.35 11.44
CA LEU A 120 -2.63 -4.13 12.54
C LEU A 120 -2.18 -4.88 13.81
N VAL A 121 -1.79 -6.15 13.67
CA VAL A 121 -1.28 -6.96 14.78
C VAL A 121 0.01 -6.35 15.35
N SER A 122 0.97 -5.98 14.50
CA SER A 122 2.19 -5.28 14.92
C SER A 122 1.89 -4.01 15.71
N ARG A 123 0.99 -3.15 15.21
CA ARG A 123 0.65 -1.89 15.87
C ARG A 123 -0.12 -2.08 17.17
N ALA A 124 -0.93 -3.14 17.29
CA ALA A 124 -1.61 -3.46 18.55
C ALA A 124 -0.62 -3.70 19.71
N PHE A 125 0.60 -4.20 19.43
CA PHE A 125 1.63 -4.36 20.46
C PHE A 125 2.34 -3.05 20.83
N VAL A 126 2.47 -2.10 19.90
CA VAL A 126 3.21 -0.83 20.16
C VAL A 126 2.30 0.27 20.69
N VAL A 127 1.00 0.27 20.37
CA VAL A 127 0.06 1.29 20.85
C VAL A 127 0.07 1.43 22.38
N PRO A 128 0.04 0.36 23.19
CA PRO A 128 0.17 0.48 24.65
C PRO A 128 1.46 1.16 25.09
N VAL A 129 2.58 0.93 24.39
CA VAL A 129 3.86 1.59 24.67
C VAL A 129 3.74 3.10 24.48
N TYR A 130 3.15 3.55 23.37
CA TYR A 130 2.89 4.97 23.14
C TYR A 130 1.95 5.57 24.19
N MET A 131 0.91 4.82 24.62
CA MET A 131 -0.01 5.29 25.66
C MET A 131 0.69 5.46 27.02
N ALA A 132 1.64 4.58 27.36
CA ALA A 132 2.46 4.70 28.56
C ALA A 132 3.42 5.90 28.48
N GLU A 133 4.04 6.13 27.32
CA GLU A 133 4.90 7.30 27.07
C GLU A 133 4.12 8.62 27.15
N LEU A 134 2.85 8.62 26.76
CA LEU A 134 1.94 9.77 26.87
C LEU A 134 1.32 9.93 28.27
N ALA A 135 1.73 9.14 29.26
CA ALA A 135 1.19 9.14 30.62
C ALA A 135 -0.33 8.89 30.73
N LEU A 136 -0.92 8.22 29.73
CA LEU A 136 -2.34 7.83 29.73
C LEU A 136 -2.60 6.54 30.52
N ILE A 137 -1.57 5.70 30.67
CA ILE A 137 -1.59 4.46 31.47
C ILE A 137 -0.35 4.41 32.36
N ALA A 138 -0.36 3.51 33.35
CA ALA A 138 0.79 3.28 34.21
C ALA A 138 2.03 2.92 33.36
N PRO A 139 3.20 3.51 33.66
CA PRO A 139 4.41 3.26 32.90
C PRO A 139 4.81 1.79 33.03
N PHE A 140 5.09 1.16 31.89
CA PHE A 140 5.62 -0.19 31.86
C PHE A 140 7.09 -0.22 32.27
N THR A 141 7.54 -1.37 32.78
CA THR A 141 8.97 -1.62 32.99
C THR A 141 9.70 -1.56 31.64
N SER A 142 10.93 -1.03 31.64
CA SER A 142 11.76 -0.88 30.44
C SER A 142 11.93 -2.19 29.67
N GLU A 143 11.98 -3.33 30.38
CA GLU A 143 12.04 -4.67 29.79
C GLU A 143 10.79 -5.01 28.97
N THR A 144 9.59 -4.73 29.50
CA THR A 144 8.32 -4.96 28.79
C THR A 144 8.19 -4.06 27.56
N VAL A 145 8.66 -2.82 27.64
CA VAL A 145 8.67 -1.89 26.50
C VAL A 145 9.55 -2.41 25.36
N THR A 146 10.78 -2.83 25.67
CA THR A 146 11.70 -3.39 24.67
C THR A 146 11.12 -4.67 24.06
N PHE A 147 10.59 -5.58 24.88
CA PHE A 147 9.97 -6.81 24.39
C PHE A 147 8.80 -6.55 23.42
N LEU A 148 7.87 -5.64 23.78
CA LEU A 148 6.74 -5.28 22.90
C LEU A 148 7.21 -4.65 21.58
N ARG A 149 8.24 -3.79 21.62
CA ARG A 149 8.82 -3.16 20.43
C ARG A 149 9.50 -4.20 19.53
N ASP A 150 10.25 -5.13 20.10
CA ASP A 150 10.96 -6.18 19.35
C ASP A 150 9.97 -7.16 18.70
N VAL A 151 8.93 -7.57 19.42
CA VAL A 151 7.86 -8.41 18.87
C VAL A 151 7.18 -7.69 17.69
N SER A 152 6.84 -6.41 17.84
CA SER A 152 6.28 -5.64 16.73
C SER A 152 7.24 -5.55 15.54
N PHE A 153 8.54 -5.31 15.79
CA PHE A 153 9.53 -5.23 14.73
C PHE A 153 9.69 -6.55 13.97
N ALA A 154 9.69 -7.67 14.70
CA ALA A 154 9.70 -9.01 14.10
C ALA A 154 8.46 -9.25 13.22
N ILE A 155 7.26 -8.84 13.68
CA ILE A 155 6.04 -8.94 12.88
C ILE A 155 6.13 -8.08 11.61
N MET A 156 6.73 -6.89 11.67
CA MET A 156 6.95 -6.05 10.47
C MET A 156 7.87 -6.72 9.45
N ILE A 157 8.97 -7.34 9.91
CA ILE A 157 9.87 -8.10 9.03
C ILE A 157 9.12 -9.29 8.40
N LEU A 158 8.37 -10.05 9.20
CA LEU A 158 7.56 -11.17 8.70
C LEU A 158 6.53 -10.70 7.67
N ALA A 159 5.86 -9.57 7.92
CA ALA A 159 4.90 -8.99 6.99
C ALA A 159 5.55 -8.63 5.65
N LEU A 160 6.75 -8.04 5.69
CA LEU A 160 7.52 -7.72 4.48
C LEU A 160 7.91 -9.00 3.71
N MET A 161 8.42 -10.01 4.41
CA MET A 161 8.84 -11.28 3.81
C MET A 161 7.68 -12.04 3.19
N ILE A 162 6.55 -12.13 3.90
CA ILE A 162 5.34 -12.79 3.39
C ILE A 162 4.74 -12.00 2.24
N GLY A 163 4.65 -10.68 2.34
CA GLY A 163 4.17 -9.81 1.27
C GLY A 163 5.01 -9.97 0.00
N ALA A 164 6.33 -9.87 0.12
CA ALA A 164 7.25 -10.06 -0.99
C ALA A 164 7.13 -11.48 -1.59
N GLY A 165 7.05 -12.51 -0.75
CA GLY A 165 6.90 -13.90 -1.19
C GLY A 165 5.62 -14.13 -1.99
N ILE A 166 4.47 -13.62 -1.51
CA ILE A 166 3.19 -13.74 -2.24
C ILE A 166 3.27 -12.99 -3.57
N ILE A 167 3.82 -11.77 -3.60
CA ILE A 167 3.94 -10.98 -4.82
C ILE A 167 4.81 -11.71 -5.84
N LEU A 168 6.02 -12.15 -5.46
CA LEU A 168 6.92 -12.88 -6.35
C LEU A 168 6.29 -14.18 -6.86
N TRP A 169 5.68 -14.97 -5.97
CA TRP A 169 5.00 -16.20 -6.37
C TRP A 169 3.85 -15.95 -7.34
N SER A 170 3.04 -14.91 -7.09
CA SER A 170 1.93 -14.52 -7.95
C SER A 170 2.40 -14.06 -9.34
N LEU A 171 3.54 -13.37 -9.40
CA LEU A 171 4.16 -12.91 -10.64
C LEU A 171 4.69 -14.09 -11.46
N PHE A 172 5.47 -14.99 -10.84
CA PHE A 172 6.00 -16.18 -11.50
C PHE A 172 4.89 -17.08 -12.04
N LYS A 173 3.83 -17.28 -11.24
CA LYS A 173 2.66 -18.06 -11.69
C LYS A 173 1.92 -17.36 -12.83
N GLY A 174 1.73 -16.04 -12.76
CA GLY A 174 1.07 -15.25 -13.81
C GLY A 174 1.83 -15.29 -15.14
N MET A 175 3.16 -15.18 -15.11
CA MET A 175 4.00 -15.28 -16.30
C MET A 175 3.94 -16.66 -16.95
N ARG A 176 3.99 -17.74 -16.15
CA ARG A 176 3.87 -19.12 -16.67
C ARG A 176 2.50 -19.39 -17.29
N GLU A 177 1.42 -18.90 -16.69
CA GLU A 177 0.07 -19.02 -17.24
C GLU A 177 -0.08 -18.25 -18.58
N HIS A 178 0.61 -17.13 -18.74
CA HIS A 178 0.60 -16.36 -19.98
C HIS A 178 1.40 -17.05 -21.10
N GLN A 179 2.57 -17.62 -20.78
CA GLN A 179 3.38 -18.38 -21.75
C GLN A 179 2.64 -19.64 -22.24
N ALA A 180 2.05 -20.43 -21.34
CA ALA A 180 1.29 -21.63 -21.70
C ALA A 180 0.04 -21.30 -22.56
N ARG A 181 -0.55 -20.10 -22.41
CA ARG A 181 -1.66 -19.65 -23.26
C ARG A 181 -1.21 -19.23 -24.66
N HIS A 182 -0.01 -18.69 -24.81
CA HIS A 182 0.56 -18.37 -26.12
C HIS A 182 0.93 -19.63 -26.90
N GLU A 183 1.54 -20.62 -26.24
CA GLU A 183 1.89 -21.91 -26.86
C GLU A 183 0.65 -22.64 -27.40
N MET A 184 -0.48 -22.63 -26.67
CA MET A 184 -1.74 -23.25 -27.14
C MET A 184 -2.46 -22.47 -28.26
N MET A 185 -2.11 -21.21 -28.53
CA MET A 185 -2.70 -20.42 -29.62
C MET A 185 -1.91 -20.55 -30.94
N GLU A 186 -0.66 -21.04 -30.91
CA GLU A 186 0.16 -21.26 -32.10
C GLU A 186 -0.06 -22.66 -32.73
N GLU A 187 -0.57 -23.63 -31.98
CA GLU A 187 -0.81 -25.01 -32.45
C GLU A 187 -2.08 -25.32 -33.30
N PRO A 188 -3.11 -24.45 -33.53
CA PRO A 188 -4.26 -24.87 -34.34
C PRO A 188 -4.10 -24.70 -35.88
N THR A 189 -3.00 -24.13 -36.38
CA THR A 189 -2.85 -23.82 -37.83
C THR A 189 -1.86 -24.71 -38.59
N ALA A 190 -1.21 -25.67 -37.94
CA ALA A 190 -0.25 -26.58 -38.60
C ALA A 190 -0.84 -27.94 -39.00
N ALA A 191 -2.13 -28.17 -38.73
CA ALA A 191 -2.84 -29.39 -39.05
C ALA A 191 -4.19 -29.03 -39.70
N ASP A 192 -4.15 -28.67 -40.98
CA ASP A 192 -5.17 -28.94 -42.01
C ASP A 192 -4.64 -28.51 -43.39
#